data_AF-A0A382GQ92-F1
#
_entry.id   AF-A0A382GQ92-F1
#
_cell.length_a   1.000
_cell.length_b   1.000
_cell.length_c   1.000
_cell.angle_alpha   90.00
_cell.angle_beta   90.00
_cell.angle_gamma   90.00
#
_symmetry.space_group_name_H-M   'P 1'
#
loop_
_entity.id
_entity.type
_entity.pdbx_description
1 polymer ?
#
loop_
_entity_poly.entity_id
_entity_poly.type
_entity_poly.pdbx_seq_one_letter_code
_entity_poly.pdbx_strand_id
1 'polypeptide(L)' 'MSEKIEYTFELLYHFTCLQCKNWWSYSTTPSSNKLSFNIDDRPIHCMHCGTEGKAIIKKGFDDILKNQNPNKH' A
#
# COMPACT_ATOMS: atom_id res chain seq x y z
N MET A 1 -3.21 23.51 31.25
CA MET A 1 -2.51 22.29 30.78
C MET A 1 -3.16 21.92 29.45
N SER A 2 -2.39 21.77 28.39
CA SER A 2 -2.93 21.26 27.12
C SER A 2 -3.27 19.78 27.27
N GLU A 3 -4.49 19.40 26.90
CA GLU A 3 -4.93 18.01 26.92
C GLU A 3 -4.18 17.21 25.83
N LYS A 4 -3.89 15.94 26.12
CA LYS A 4 -3.25 15.02 25.17
C LYS A 4 -4.32 14.28 24.38
N ILE A 5 -4.14 14.17 23.07
CA ILE A 5 -5.00 13.40 22.17
C ILE A 5 -4.18 12.25 21.58
N GLU A 6 -4.67 11.02 21.75
CA GLU A 6 -4.09 9.82 21.16
C GLU A 6 -4.75 9.52 19.81
N TYR A 7 -3.98 9.03 18.84
CA TYR A 7 -4.49 8.61 17.54
C TYR A 7 -3.73 7.41 17.00
N THR A 8 -4.38 6.65 16.11
CA THR A 8 -3.78 5.60 15.29
C THR A 8 -4.21 5.82 13.85
N PHE A 9 -3.48 5.25 12.89
CA PHE A 9 -3.86 5.32 11.49
C PHE A 9 -3.45 4.04 10.75
N GLU A 10 -4.11 3.78 9.62
CA GLU A 10 -3.84 2.63 8.77
C GLU A 10 -3.65 3.08 7.33
N LEU A 11 -2.81 2.35 6.60
CA LEU A 11 -2.72 2.39 5.15
C LEU A 11 -3.56 1.26 4.58
N LEU A 12 -4.47 1.58 3.65
CA LEU A 12 -5.35 0.62 3.01
C LEU A 12 -4.95 0.40 1.55
N TYR A 13 -4.55 -0.82 1.22
CA TYR A 13 -4.21 -1.24 -0.13
C TYR A 13 -5.40 -1.93 -0.79
N HIS A 14 -5.71 -1.57 -2.03
CA HIS A 14 -6.73 -2.24 -2.85
C HIS A 14 -6.05 -3.07 -3.93
N PHE A 15 -6.09 -4.40 -3.80
CA PHE A 15 -5.50 -5.32 -4.75
C PHE A 15 -6.53 -5.86 -5.73
N THR A 16 -6.06 -6.21 -6.92
CA THR A 16 -6.84 -6.96 -7.91
C THR A 16 -6.00 -8.12 -8.39
N CYS A 17 -6.52 -9.35 -8.26
CA CYS A 17 -5.82 -10.53 -8.75
C CYS A 17 -5.90 -10.57 -10.27
N LEU A 18 -4.76 -10.58 -10.95
CA LEU A 18 -4.76 -10.65 -12.41
C LEU A 18 -5.12 -12.06 -12.93
N GLN A 19 -5.09 -13.10 -12.09
CA GLN A 19 -5.53 -14.45 -12.44
C GLN A 19 -7.05 -14.62 -12.27
N CYS A 20 -7.56 -14.55 -11.03
CA CYS A 20 -8.97 -14.81 -10.76
C CYS A 20 -9.88 -13.57 -10.85
N LYS A 21 -9.33 -12.38 -11.18
CA LYS A 21 -10.04 -11.10 -11.38
C LYS A 21 -10.78 -10.51 -10.17
N ASN A 22 -10.81 -11.22 -9.03
CA ASN A 22 -11.35 -10.69 -7.79
C ASN A 22 -10.42 -9.66 -7.15
N TRP A 23 -11.01 -8.71 -6.43
CA TRP A 23 -10.31 -7.69 -5.68
C TRP A 23 -10.43 -7.93 -4.17
N TRP A 24 -9.44 -7.45 -3.41
CA TRP A 24 -9.49 -7.47 -1.94
C TRP A 24 -8.74 -6.25 -1.38
N SER A 25 -8.97 -5.98 -0.10
CA SER A 25 -8.23 -4.95 0.61
C SER A 25 -7.33 -5.55 1.68
N TYR A 26 -6.23 -4.84 1.98
CA TYR A 26 -5.31 -5.19 3.04
C TYR A 26 -4.90 -3.91 3.78
N SER A 27 -5.10 -3.86 5.08
CA SER A 27 -4.69 -2.73 5.91
C SER A 27 -3.37 -3.02 6.62
N THR A 28 -2.54 -1.99 6.77
CA THR A 28 -1.33 -2.04 7.58
C THR A 28 -1.26 -0.81 8.46
N THR A 29 -0.95 -0.98 9.74
CA THR A 29 -0.54 0.13 10.62
C THR A 29 0.98 0.29 10.49
N PRO A 30 1.49 1.42 9.99
CA PRO A 30 2.94 1.62 9.88
C PRO A 30 3.58 1.59 11.27
N SER A 31 4.59 0.74 11.45
CA SER A 31 5.31 0.59 12.73
C SER A 31 6.50 1.54 12.86
N SER A 32 6.82 2.30 11.81
CA SER A 32 7.96 3.21 11.78
C SER A 32 7.58 4.60 11.27
N ASN A 33 8.35 5.61 11.67
CA ASN A 33 8.15 7.00 11.24
C ASN A 33 8.36 7.22 9.73
N LYS A 34 8.84 6.21 8.98
CA LYS A 34 8.92 6.25 7.52
C LYS A 34 7.68 5.60 6.92
N LEU A 35 6.79 6.45 6.41
CA LEU A 35 5.61 6.03 5.68
C LEU A 35 6.02 5.62 4.25
N SER A 36 6.22 4.32 4.02
CA SER A 36 6.35 3.79 2.67
C SER A 36 4.96 3.46 2.12
N PHE A 37 4.55 4.18 1.09
CA PHE A 37 3.34 3.85 0.34
C PHE A 37 3.55 2.73 -0.67
N ASN A 38 4.82 2.41 -0.97
CA ASN A 38 5.13 1.25 -1.76
C ASN A 38 5.02 0.03 -0.84
N ILE A 39 4.17 -0.91 -1.22
CA ILE A 39 4.27 -2.22 -0.60
C ILE A 39 5.61 -2.78 -1.04
N ASP A 40 6.44 -3.19 -0.07
CA ASP A 40 7.77 -3.71 -0.38
C ASP A 40 7.69 -4.79 -1.46
N ASP A 41 8.80 -5.10 -2.14
CA ASP A 41 8.90 -6.13 -3.20
C ASP A 41 8.59 -7.57 -2.73
N ARG A 42 7.98 -7.72 -1.54
CA ARG A 42 7.50 -8.95 -0.96
C ARG A 42 6.42 -9.61 -1.84
N PRO A 43 6.45 -10.94 -1.96
CA PRO A 43 5.40 -11.68 -2.63
C PRO A 43 4.06 -11.55 -1.90
N ILE A 44 3.00 -11.30 -2.65
CA ILE A 44 1.63 -11.21 -2.18
C ILE A 44 0.85 -12.43 -2.69
N HIS A 45 0.06 -13.02 -1.80
CA HIS A 45 -0.81 -14.14 -2.13
C HIS A 45 -2.25 -13.63 -2.33
N CYS A 46 -2.88 -14.06 -3.42
CA CYS A 46 -4.30 -13.81 -3.64
C CYS A 46 -5.14 -14.61 -2.63
N MET A 47 -5.97 -13.92 -1.85
CA MET A 47 -6.83 -14.54 -0.84
C MET A 47 -7.98 -15.39 -1.44
N HIS A 48 -8.19 -15.36 -2.75
CA HIS A 48 -9.26 -16.10 -3.42
C HIS A 48 -8.79 -17.40 -4.07
N CYS A 49 -7.62 -17.38 -4.71
CA CYS A 49 -7.12 -18.51 -5.52
C CYS A 49 -5.70 -18.95 -5.16
N GLY A 50 -5.05 -18.30 -4.18
CA GLY A 50 -3.72 -18.66 -3.71
C GLY A 50 -2.57 -18.28 -4.65
N THR A 51 -2.84 -17.69 -5.83
CA THR A 51 -1.77 -17.23 -6.72
C THR A 51 -0.85 -16.25 -6.00
N GLU A 52 0.45 -16.53 -6.05
CA GLU A 52 1.51 -15.66 -5.57
C GLU A 52 1.98 -14.72 -6.69
N GLY A 53 2.26 -13.47 -6.36
CA GLY A 53 2.86 -12.53 -7.29
C GLY A 53 3.37 -11.27 -6.62
N LYS A 54 4.16 -10.48 -7.35
CA LYS A 54 4.59 -9.15 -6.91
C LYS A 54 3.43 -8.17 -7.08
N ALA A 55 3.22 -7.33 -6.08
CA ALA A 55 2.30 -6.21 -6.22
C ALA A 55 2.88 -5.17 -7.19
N ILE A 56 2.05 -4.71 -8.11
CA ILE A 56 2.37 -3.61 -9.02
C ILE A 56 1.32 -2.52 -8.86
N ILE A 57 1.72 -1.27 -9.04
CA ILE A 57 0.78 -0.16 -9.04
C ILE A 57 -0.15 -0.33 -10.24
N LYS A 58 -1.44 -0.18 -9.98
CA LYS A 58 -2.46 -0.23 -11.03
C LYS A 58 -2.21 0.91 -12.02
N LYS A 59 -2.24 0.60 -13.32
CA LYS A 59 -2.07 1.60 -14.40
C LYS A 59 -3.00 2.80 -14.15
N GLY A 60 -2.44 4.02 -14.19
CA GLY A 60 -3.18 5.26 -13.94
C GLY A 60 -3.16 5.73 -12.48
N PHE A 61 -2.49 5.00 -11.58
CA PHE A 61 -2.28 5.40 -10.18
C PHE A 61 -0.79 5.69 -9.87
N ASP A 62 0.08 5.66 -10.88
CA ASP A 62 1.53 5.85 -10.75
C ASP A 62 1.95 7.31 -10.47
N ASP A 63 1.11 8.28 -10.81
CA ASP A 63 1.39 9.70 -10.56
C ASP A 63 1.39 10.06 -9.07
N ILE A 64 0.69 9.28 -8.24
CA ILE A 64 0.62 9.47 -6.78
C ILE A 64 2.01 9.24 -6.14
N LEU A 65 2.85 8.38 -6.73
CA LEU A 65 4.18 8.09 -6.21
C LEU A 65 5.28 9.02 -6.75
N LYS A 66 5.06 9.68 -7.91
CA LYS A 66 6.07 10.56 -8.53
C LYS A 66 6.30 11.85 -7.73
N ASN A 67 5.30 12.31 -6.97
CA ASN A 67 5.36 13.53 -6.16
C ASN A 67 6.13 13.37 -4.83
N GLN A 68 6.80 12.23 -4.60
CA GLN A 68 7.54 11.97 -3.37
C GLN A 68 9.07 12.13 -3.50
N ASN A 69 9.57 12.60 -4.65
CA ASN A 69 10.98 12.97 -4.82
C ASN A 69 11.13 14.50 -4.97
N PRO A 70 11.39 15.25 -3.88
CA PRO A 70 11.63 16.69 -3.94
C PRO A 70 13.00 17.09 -4.53
N ASN A 71 13.82 16.12 -4.98
CA ASN A 71 15.17 16.38 -5.51
C ASN A 71 15.30 15.91 -6.98
N LYS A 72 14.59 16.59 -7.89
CA LYS A 72 15.00 16.67 -9.30
C LYS A 72 15.27 18.14 -9.64
N HIS A 73 16.51 18.54 -9.43
CA HIS A 73 17.15 19.67 -10.12
C HIS A 73 18.24 19.11 -11.02
#